data_AF-A0AB34SHA2-F1
#
_entry.id   AF-A0AB34SHA2-F1
#
_cell.length_a   1.000
_cell.length_b   1.000
_cell.length_c   1.000
_cell.angle_alpha   90.00
_cell.angle_beta   90.00
_cell.angle_gamma   90.00
#
_symmetry.space_group_name_H-M   'P 1'
#
loop_
_entity.id
_entity.type
_entity.pdbx_description
1 polymer ?
#
loop_
_entity_poly.entity_id
_entity_poly.type
_entity_poly.pdbx_seq_one_letter_code
_entity_poly.pdbx_strand_id
1 'polypeptide(L)'
;MDLNKRLNQIKIRDIIIIYLFSTFIVSGIIFGIVKINQKEVENFILNTLTLILQLVVLIILVLKIKLSKQDIMFLYEDFKKKIDKRELFNVTFIKICIALGGGKLIISFLYFIDPSIVNNFIYESSSLINTFRNYLLNVVLLVMIAPIVDEIVFRGVIFNRIIQKFNLCVGIIVSSIIYASFYAGSGIAGAFALGIINCILYIKYRNILINIFVNFINNVIVLISVLPVVNKNVNDMIITYSNVIINIFLGSIFCIGGIYLLIKFINKNSNVLISYDKYVKAHKELNIKT
;
A
#
# COMPACT_ATOMS: atom_id res chain seq x y z
N MET A 1 -10.02 -14.93 20.00
CA MET A 1 -8.62 -15.38 20.04
C MET A 1 -7.83 -14.53 19.07
N ASP A 2 -6.67 -14.03 19.47
CA ASP A 2 -6.13 -12.79 18.92
C ASP A 2 -5.24 -13.06 17.68
N LEU A 3 -5.76 -12.83 16.48
CA LEU A 3 -4.98 -12.83 15.23
C LEU A 3 -3.66 -12.06 15.41
N ASN A 4 -3.69 -10.98 16.18
CA ASN A 4 -2.51 -10.16 16.49
C ASN A 4 -1.43 -10.94 17.25
N LYS A 5 -1.80 -11.87 18.15
CA LYS A 5 -0.83 -12.76 18.82
C LYS A 5 -0.14 -13.69 17.83
N ARG A 6 -0.85 -14.23 16.84
CA ARG A 6 -0.28 -15.12 15.81
C ARG A 6 0.60 -14.35 14.84
N LEU A 7 0.15 -13.18 14.39
CA LEU A 7 0.96 -12.29 13.54
C LEU A 7 2.25 -11.85 14.25
N ASN A 8 2.20 -11.60 15.56
CA ASN A 8 3.36 -11.31 16.38
C ASN A 8 4.36 -12.48 16.52
N GLN A 9 4.02 -13.70 16.10
CA GLN A 9 5.00 -14.81 16.06
C GLN A 9 5.87 -14.76 14.80
N ILE A 10 5.39 -14.14 13.72
CA ILE A 10 6.14 -14.03 12.46
C ILE A 10 7.26 -13.01 12.63
N LYS A 11 8.49 -13.40 12.25
CA LYS A 11 9.67 -12.53 12.33
C LYS A 11 9.77 -11.68 11.06
N ILE A 12 10.22 -10.43 11.16
CA ILE A 12 10.46 -9.56 9.99
C ILE A 12 11.42 -10.24 9.00
N ARG A 13 12.48 -10.89 9.51
CA ARG A 13 13.44 -11.62 8.67
C ARG A 13 12.78 -12.65 7.77
N ASP A 14 11.76 -13.34 8.28
CA ASP A 14 11.05 -14.35 7.49
C ASP A 14 10.32 -13.72 6.30
N ILE A 15 9.70 -12.55 6.52
CA ILE A 15 9.04 -11.78 5.45
C ILE A 15 10.07 -11.34 4.42
N ILE A 16 11.19 -10.76 4.88
CA ILE A 16 12.27 -10.32 3.98
C ILE A 16 12.76 -11.47 3.11
N ILE A 17 12.99 -12.65 3.70
CA ILE A 17 13.41 -13.85 2.96
C ILE A 17 12.35 -14.23 1.92
N ILE A 18 11.06 -14.22 2.27
CA ILE A 18 9.98 -14.54 1.34
C ILE A 18 9.98 -13.59 0.13
N TYR A 19 10.10 -12.28 0.36
CA TYR A 19 10.13 -11.28 -0.73
C TYR A 19 11.41 -11.36 -1.57
N LEU A 20 12.58 -11.53 -0.95
CA LEU A 20 13.85 -11.64 -1.69
C LEU A 20 13.90 -12.92 -2.52
N PHE A 21 13.44 -14.04 -1.96
CA PHE A 21 13.40 -15.30 -2.68
C PHE A 21 12.40 -15.26 -3.84
N SER A 22 11.21 -14.69 -3.62
CA SER A 22 10.21 -14.58 -4.67
C SER A 22 10.67 -13.67 -5.82
N THR A 23 11.25 -12.51 -5.49
CA THR A 23 11.80 -11.58 -6.50
C THR A 23 12.98 -12.17 -7.27
N PHE A 24 13.85 -12.94 -6.60
CA PHE A 24 14.93 -13.67 -7.26
C PHE A 24 14.41 -14.71 -8.27
N ILE A 25 13.37 -15.48 -7.91
CA ILE A 25 12.76 -16.44 -8.83
C ILE A 25 12.19 -15.73 -10.07
N VAL A 26 11.40 -14.67 -9.88
CA VAL A 26 10.77 -13.97 -11.00
C VAL A 26 11.81 -13.31 -11.92
N SER A 27 12.83 -12.68 -11.36
CA SER A 27 13.92 -12.10 -12.16
C SER A 27 14.68 -13.17 -12.96
N GLY A 28 14.92 -14.35 -12.38
CA GLY A 28 15.49 -15.50 -13.09
C GLY A 28 14.63 -16.00 -14.25
N ILE A 29 13.30 -16.06 -14.07
CA ILE A 29 12.35 -16.43 -15.13
C ILE A 29 12.36 -15.39 -16.25
N ILE A 30 12.28 -14.09 -15.91
CA ILE A 30 12.33 -12.98 -16.87
C ILE A 30 13.63 -13.07 -17.68
N PHE A 31 14.77 -13.23 -17.02
CA PHE A 31 16.07 -13.37 -17.68
C PHE A 31 16.12 -14.56 -18.65
N GLY A 32 15.57 -15.71 -18.26
CA GLY A 32 15.48 -16.89 -19.13
C GLY A 32 14.65 -16.63 -20.39
N ILE A 33 13.49 -15.97 -20.26
CA ILE A 33 12.61 -15.62 -21.38
C ILE A 33 13.33 -14.68 -22.35
N VAL A 34 13.96 -13.61 -21.84
CA VAL A 34 14.69 -12.63 -22.66
C VAL A 34 15.82 -13.31 -23.43
N LYS A 35 16.57 -14.20 -22.76
CA LYS A 35 17.68 -14.93 -23.37
C LYS A 35 17.24 -15.86 -24.49
N ILE A 36 16.10 -16.54 -24.34
CA ILE A 36 15.56 -17.47 -25.36
C ILE A 36 14.97 -16.70 -26.55
N ASN A 37 14.18 -15.65 -26.29
CA ASN A 37 13.41 -14.98 -27.33
C ASN A 37 14.14 -13.81 -28.01
N GLN A 38 15.32 -13.40 -27.49
CA GLN A 38 16.07 -12.21 -27.92
C GLN A 38 15.21 -10.94 -28.03
N LYS A 39 14.16 -10.86 -27.21
CA LYS A 39 13.17 -9.79 -27.20
C LYS A 39 12.79 -9.47 -25.77
N GLU A 40 12.30 -8.25 -25.57
CA GLU A 40 11.70 -7.84 -24.31
C GLU A 40 10.50 -8.71 -23.96
N VAL A 41 10.25 -8.86 -22.67
CA VAL A 41 9.13 -9.66 -22.16
C VAL A 41 7.85 -8.86 -22.32
N GLU A 42 6.82 -9.47 -22.89
CA GLU A 42 5.50 -8.86 -23.02
C GLU A 42 4.93 -8.44 -21.65
N ASN A 43 4.35 -7.25 -21.56
CA ASN A 43 3.74 -6.72 -20.32
C ASN A 43 2.70 -7.66 -19.71
N PHE A 44 1.97 -8.42 -20.55
CA PHE A 44 1.02 -9.42 -20.06
C PHE A 44 1.72 -10.54 -19.26
N ILE A 45 2.87 -11.02 -19.74
CA ILE A 45 3.68 -12.02 -19.05
C ILE A 45 4.24 -11.43 -17.76
N LEU A 46 4.76 -10.20 -17.79
CA LEU A 46 5.26 -9.51 -16.59
C LEU A 46 4.19 -9.36 -15.49
N ASN A 47 2.99 -8.92 -15.87
CA ASN A 47 1.85 -8.81 -14.95
C ASN A 47 1.44 -10.17 -14.39
N THR A 48 1.45 -11.21 -15.21
CA THR A 48 1.12 -12.57 -14.81
C THR A 48 2.14 -13.13 -13.82
N LEU A 49 3.44 -12.96 -14.09
CA LEU A 49 4.50 -13.37 -13.17
C LEU A 49 4.41 -12.62 -11.83
N THR A 50 4.11 -11.32 -11.87
CA THR A 50 3.90 -10.51 -10.67
C THR A 50 2.70 -10.98 -9.86
N LEU A 51 1.59 -11.35 -10.52
CA LEU A 51 0.43 -11.93 -9.86
C LEU A 51 0.74 -13.28 -9.21
N ILE A 52 1.42 -14.18 -9.93
CA ILE A 52 1.84 -15.47 -9.40
C ILE A 52 2.72 -15.27 -8.16
N LEU A 53 3.67 -14.34 -8.20
CA LEU A 53 4.52 -14.00 -7.06
C LEU A 53 3.71 -13.54 -5.86
N GLN A 54 2.77 -12.62 -6.04
CA GLN A 54 1.93 -12.12 -4.96
C GLN A 54 1.02 -13.22 -4.37
N LEU A 55 0.51 -14.13 -5.22
CA LEU A 55 -0.25 -15.30 -4.76
C LEU A 55 0.63 -16.26 -3.95
N VAL A 56 1.85 -16.53 -4.38
CA VAL A 56 2.81 -17.38 -3.64
C VAL A 56 3.13 -16.76 -2.28
N VAL A 57 3.43 -15.46 -2.23
CA VAL A 57 3.66 -14.73 -0.97
C VAL A 57 2.44 -14.84 -0.06
N LEU A 58 1.23 -14.59 -0.60
CA LEU A 58 -0.02 -14.71 0.16
C LEU A 58 -0.21 -16.12 0.73
N ILE A 59 -0.01 -17.17 -0.08
CA ILE A 59 -0.14 -18.57 0.35
C ILE A 59 0.83 -18.86 1.51
N ILE A 60 2.11 -18.48 1.37
CA ILE A 60 3.11 -18.69 2.41
C ILE A 60 2.72 -17.96 3.71
N LEU A 61 2.24 -16.72 3.61
CA LEU A 61 1.78 -15.95 4.77
C LEU A 61 0.58 -16.62 5.45
N VAL A 62 -0.43 -17.05 4.69
CA VAL A 62 -1.61 -17.75 5.23
C VAL A 62 -1.21 -19.04 5.94
N LEU A 63 -0.31 -19.83 5.34
CA LEU A 63 0.22 -21.06 5.95
C LEU A 63 0.97 -20.78 7.25
N LYS A 64 1.73 -19.67 7.33
CA LYS A 64 2.42 -19.26 8.57
C LYS A 64 1.47 -18.80 9.68
N ILE A 65 0.38 -18.12 9.34
CA ILE A 65 -0.58 -17.60 10.34
C ILE A 65 -1.46 -18.74 10.90
N LYS A 66 -1.65 -19.83 10.14
CA LYS A 66 -2.44 -21.02 10.51
C LYS A 66 -3.88 -20.69 10.89
N LEU A 67 -4.52 -19.79 10.14
CA LEU A 67 -5.91 -19.35 10.40
C LEU A 67 -6.88 -20.53 10.35
N SER A 68 -7.73 -20.67 11.37
CA SER A 68 -8.87 -21.60 11.33
C SER A 68 -10.11 -20.92 10.73
N LYS A 69 -11.09 -21.72 10.28
CA LYS A 69 -12.39 -21.21 9.80
C LYS A 69 -13.09 -20.35 10.86
N GLN A 70 -12.97 -20.73 12.13
CA GLN A 70 -13.56 -19.99 13.27
C GLN A 70 -12.89 -18.61 13.45
N ASP A 71 -11.57 -18.52 13.27
CA ASP A 71 -10.85 -17.25 13.36
C ASP A 71 -11.33 -16.27 12.27
N ILE A 72 -11.50 -16.76 11.04
CA ILE A 72 -11.99 -15.95 9.91
C ILE A 72 -13.42 -15.48 10.18
N MET A 73 -14.30 -16.37 10.65
CA MET A 73 -15.68 -16.03 11.00
C MET A 73 -15.73 -14.95 12.09
N PHE A 74 -14.91 -15.08 13.13
CA PHE A 74 -14.82 -14.10 14.20
C PHE A 74 -14.34 -12.72 13.70
N LEU A 75 -13.30 -12.69 12.85
CA LEU A 75 -12.80 -11.45 12.27
C LEU A 75 -13.87 -10.75 11.42
N TYR A 76 -14.64 -11.52 10.64
CA TYR A 76 -15.71 -10.99 9.81
C TYR A 76 -16.87 -10.43 10.63
N GLU A 77 -17.32 -11.15 11.66
CA GLU A 77 -18.38 -10.67 12.56
C GLU A 77 -17.95 -9.42 13.32
N ASP A 78 -16.70 -9.37 13.80
CA ASP A 78 -16.15 -8.19 14.47
C ASP A 78 -15.99 -6.99 13.51
N PHE A 79 -15.60 -7.25 12.26
CA PHE A 79 -15.53 -6.23 11.19
C PHE A 79 -16.90 -5.60 10.96
N LYS A 80 -17.94 -6.42 10.78
CA LYS A 80 -19.31 -5.96 10.51
C LYS A 80 -19.86 -5.09 11.64
N LYS A 81 -19.49 -5.40 12.89
CA LYS A 81 -19.91 -4.64 14.08
C LYS A 81 -19.18 -3.30 14.22
N LYS A 82 -17.89 -3.25 13.87
CA LYS A 82 -17.02 -2.10 14.14
C LYS A 82 -16.89 -1.11 12.99
N ILE A 83 -17.22 -1.49 11.77
CA ILE A 83 -17.03 -0.64 10.59
C ILE A 83 -17.83 0.67 10.70
N ASP A 84 -17.12 1.79 10.71
CA ASP A 84 -17.72 3.13 10.60
C ASP A 84 -17.59 3.62 9.16
N LYS A 85 -18.72 3.65 8.44
CA LYS A 85 -18.79 4.08 7.04
C LYS A 85 -18.36 5.53 6.85
N ARG A 86 -18.65 6.42 7.81
CA ARG A 86 -18.29 7.84 7.73
C ARG A 86 -16.80 8.01 7.91
N GLU A 87 -16.20 7.27 8.84
CA GLU A 87 -14.76 7.26 9.01
C GLU A 87 -14.05 6.70 7.78
N LEU A 88 -14.54 5.58 7.23
CA LEU A 88 -14.03 4.98 6.00
C LEU A 88 -14.05 5.95 4.81
N PHE A 89 -15.15 6.67 4.61
CA PHE A 89 -15.26 7.70 3.59
C PHE A 89 -14.23 8.81 3.81
N ASN A 90 -14.14 9.33 5.05
CA ASN A 90 -13.21 10.41 5.36
C ASN A 90 -11.75 10.02 5.13
N VAL A 91 -11.32 8.83 5.59
CA VAL A 91 -9.92 8.39 5.41
C VAL A 91 -9.59 8.11 3.95
N THR A 92 -10.54 7.58 3.19
CA THR A 92 -10.40 7.36 1.74
C THR A 92 -10.25 8.71 1.03
N PHE A 93 -11.09 9.68 1.36
CA PHE A 93 -11.02 11.04 0.82
C PHE A 93 -9.69 11.72 1.13
N ILE A 94 -9.22 11.66 2.39
CA ILE A 94 -7.90 12.18 2.80
C ILE A 94 -6.79 11.58 1.94
N LYS A 95 -6.78 10.24 1.79
CA LYS A 95 -5.78 9.55 0.96
C LYS A 95 -5.83 10.03 -0.47
N ILE A 96 -7.03 10.18 -1.07
CA ILE A 96 -7.18 10.64 -2.45
C ILE A 96 -6.63 12.06 -2.62
N CYS A 97 -6.96 12.99 -1.71
CA CYS A 97 -6.43 14.35 -1.76
C CYS A 97 -4.89 14.35 -1.71
N ILE A 98 -4.28 13.59 -0.81
CA ILE A 98 -2.82 13.53 -0.71
C ILE A 98 -2.19 12.82 -1.92
N ALA A 99 -2.81 11.74 -2.42
CA ALA A 99 -2.31 11.03 -3.60
C ALA A 99 -2.35 11.92 -4.85
N LEU A 100 -3.46 12.63 -5.09
CA LEU A 100 -3.58 13.56 -6.21
C LEU A 100 -2.67 14.77 -6.04
N GLY A 101 -2.65 15.36 -4.84
CA GLY A 101 -1.85 16.53 -4.53
C GLY A 101 -0.35 16.25 -4.60
N GLY A 102 0.12 15.35 -3.73
CA GLY A 102 1.51 14.96 -3.64
C GLY A 102 2.02 14.30 -4.93
N GLY A 103 1.22 13.46 -5.58
CA GLY A 103 1.60 12.83 -6.85
C GLY A 103 1.84 13.84 -7.97
N LYS A 104 0.98 14.85 -8.10
CA LYS A 104 1.16 15.95 -9.07
C LYS A 104 2.38 16.80 -8.78
N LEU A 105 2.65 17.09 -7.50
CA LEU A 105 3.83 17.85 -7.08
C LEU A 105 5.12 17.06 -7.33
N ILE A 106 5.15 15.75 -7.05
CA ILE A 106 6.30 14.88 -7.36
C ILE A 106 6.55 14.84 -8.87
N ILE A 107 5.52 14.63 -9.69
CA ILE A 107 5.64 14.65 -11.16
C ILE A 107 6.19 16.00 -11.64
N SER A 108 5.67 17.11 -11.10
CA SER A 108 6.11 18.46 -11.50
C SER A 108 7.56 18.72 -11.11
N PHE A 109 7.96 18.29 -9.91
CA PHE A 109 9.35 18.37 -9.44
C PHE A 109 10.30 17.56 -10.33
N LEU A 110 9.95 16.31 -10.63
CA LEU A 110 10.75 15.45 -11.51
C LEU A 110 10.84 16.01 -12.93
N TYR A 111 9.78 16.66 -13.44
CA TYR A 111 9.78 17.28 -14.75
C TYR A 111 10.81 18.42 -14.85
N PHE A 112 10.95 19.21 -13.79
CA PHE A 112 11.96 20.28 -13.75
C PHE A 112 13.40 19.74 -13.65
N ILE A 113 13.59 18.54 -13.11
CA ILE A 113 14.89 17.85 -13.15
C ILE A 113 15.17 17.40 -14.58
N ASP A 114 14.26 16.59 -15.13
CA ASP A 114 14.34 16.11 -16.51
C ASP A 114 12.94 15.64 -16.99
N PRO A 115 12.36 16.27 -18.03
CA PRO A 115 11.11 15.84 -18.64
C PRO A 115 11.11 14.37 -19.11
N SER A 116 12.27 13.85 -19.52
CA SER A 116 12.39 12.48 -20.01
C SER A 116 12.11 11.45 -18.91
N ILE A 117 12.54 11.71 -17.67
CA ILE A 117 12.27 10.84 -16.52
C ILE A 117 10.77 10.68 -16.31
N VAL A 118 10.02 11.79 -16.37
CA VAL A 118 8.58 11.80 -16.17
C VAL A 118 7.85 11.08 -17.30
N ASN A 119 8.19 11.41 -18.54
CA ASN A 119 7.52 10.83 -19.70
C ASN A 119 7.81 9.33 -19.86
N ASN A 120 9.03 8.89 -19.57
CA ASN A 120 9.39 7.47 -19.55
C ASN A 120 8.66 6.73 -18.42
N PHE A 121 8.62 7.28 -17.21
CA PHE A 121 7.88 6.68 -16.09
C PHE A 121 6.38 6.53 -16.40
N ILE A 122 5.76 7.56 -16.99
CA ILE A 122 4.35 7.50 -17.40
C ILE A 122 4.17 6.48 -18.51
N TYR A 123 5.05 6.45 -19.50
CA TYR A 123 5.01 5.46 -20.56
C TYR A 123 5.07 4.02 -20.01
N GLU A 124 6.07 3.71 -19.19
CA GLU A 124 6.25 2.38 -18.60
C GLU A 124 5.02 2.00 -17.75
N SER A 125 4.61 2.86 -16.81
CA SER A 125 3.49 2.57 -15.92
C SER A 125 2.15 2.42 -16.66
N SER A 126 1.89 3.26 -17.68
CA SER A 126 0.71 3.14 -18.52
C SER A 126 0.77 1.90 -19.41
N SER A 127 1.93 1.53 -19.95
CA SER A 127 2.10 0.33 -20.78
C SER A 127 1.78 -0.96 -20.02
N LEU A 128 2.00 -0.99 -18.71
CA LEU A 128 1.66 -2.14 -17.87
C LEU A 128 0.14 -2.37 -17.74
N ILE A 129 -0.69 -1.37 -18.02
CA ILE A 129 -2.15 -1.41 -17.82
C ILE A 129 -2.94 -1.08 -19.11
N ASN A 130 -2.26 -0.65 -20.19
CA ASN A 130 -2.89 -0.08 -21.39
C ASN A 130 -3.85 -1.03 -22.14
N THR A 131 -3.66 -2.35 -22.11
CA THR A 131 -4.59 -3.28 -22.75
C THR A 131 -5.68 -3.70 -21.77
N PHE A 132 -6.89 -3.95 -22.27
CA PHE A 132 -7.99 -4.44 -21.43
C PHE A 132 -7.62 -5.73 -20.66
N ARG A 133 -6.85 -6.63 -21.26
CA ARG A 133 -6.36 -7.86 -20.61
C ARG A 133 -5.40 -7.55 -19.45
N ASN A 134 -4.45 -6.62 -19.65
CA ASN A 134 -3.55 -6.15 -18.60
C ASN A 134 -4.29 -5.43 -17.48
N TYR A 135 -5.28 -4.61 -17.83
CA TYR A 135 -6.15 -3.95 -16.87
C TYR A 135 -6.87 -4.96 -15.97
N LEU A 136 -7.51 -5.99 -16.55
CA LEU A 136 -8.19 -7.04 -15.78
C LEU A 136 -7.25 -7.82 -14.86
N LEU A 137 -6.03 -8.14 -15.33
CA LEU A 137 -5.02 -8.76 -14.46
C LEU A 137 -4.65 -7.86 -13.28
N ASN A 138 -4.46 -6.55 -13.54
CA ASN A 138 -4.15 -5.58 -12.50
C ASN A 138 -5.31 -5.36 -11.52
N VAL A 139 -6.57 -5.54 -11.94
CA VAL A 139 -7.71 -5.62 -11.01
C VAL A 139 -7.51 -6.75 -10.02
N VAL A 140 -7.25 -7.97 -10.47
CA VAL A 140 -7.04 -9.10 -9.55
C VAL A 140 -5.83 -8.84 -8.65
N LEU A 141 -4.70 -8.41 -9.23
CA LEU A 141 -3.47 -8.17 -8.52
C LEU A 141 -3.59 -7.07 -7.46
N LEU A 142 -3.97 -5.85 -7.87
CA LEU A 142 -3.90 -4.66 -7.05
C LEU A 142 -5.14 -4.49 -6.16
N VAL A 143 -6.31 -4.97 -6.57
CA VAL A 143 -7.53 -4.80 -5.77
C VAL A 143 -7.77 -5.99 -4.84
N MET A 144 -7.52 -7.22 -5.29
CA MET A 144 -7.86 -8.40 -4.49
C MET A 144 -6.68 -8.87 -3.65
N ILE A 145 -5.50 -9.06 -4.27
CA ILE A 145 -4.37 -9.72 -3.63
C ILE A 145 -3.53 -8.76 -2.80
N ALA A 146 -3.10 -7.64 -3.40
CA ALA A 146 -2.20 -6.69 -2.75
C ALA A 146 -2.73 -6.18 -1.39
N PRO A 147 -4.01 -5.77 -1.22
CA PRO A 147 -4.51 -5.26 0.05
C PRO A 147 -4.39 -6.27 1.20
N ILE A 148 -4.56 -7.56 0.92
CA ILE A 148 -4.45 -8.62 1.92
C ILE A 148 -2.98 -8.81 2.33
N VAL A 149 -2.10 -8.94 1.34
CA VAL A 149 -0.66 -9.13 1.57
C VAL A 149 -0.07 -7.93 2.32
N ASP A 150 -0.34 -6.72 1.83
CA ASP A 150 0.17 -5.48 2.38
C ASP A 150 -0.23 -5.33 3.84
N GLU A 151 -1.51 -5.48 4.19
CA GLU A 151 -1.92 -5.26 5.57
C GLU A 151 -1.40 -6.35 6.51
N ILE A 152 -1.32 -7.62 6.07
CA ILE A 152 -0.69 -8.69 6.86
C ILE A 152 0.78 -8.37 7.13
N VAL A 153 1.53 -7.96 6.11
CA VAL A 153 2.97 -7.68 6.21
C VAL A 153 3.22 -6.41 7.02
N PHE A 154 2.63 -5.29 6.60
CA PHE A 154 2.95 -3.99 7.13
C PHE A 154 2.28 -3.71 8.48
N ARG A 155 1.02 -4.13 8.68
CA ARG A 155 0.29 -3.89 9.95
C ARG A 155 0.39 -5.07 10.88
N GLY A 156 0.20 -6.28 10.34
CA GLY A 156 0.33 -7.50 11.13
C GLY A 156 1.72 -7.71 11.71
N VAL A 157 2.78 -7.45 10.93
CA VAL A 157 4.15 -7.80 11.33
C VAL A 157 5.07 -6.59 11.50
N ILE A 158 5.31 -5.79 10.46
CA ILE A 158 6.33 -4.73 10.50
C ILE A 158 5.98 -3.67 11.56
N PHE A 159 4.77 -3.12 11.51
CA PHE A 159 4.30 -2.12 12.47
C PHE A 159 4.43 -2.63 13.91
N ASN A 160 3.79 -3.76 14.24
CA ASN A 160 3.83 -4.33 15.60
C ASN A 160 5.25 -4.53 16.15
N ARG A 161 6.18 -4.98 15.30
CA ARG A 161 7.59 -5.20 15.68
C ARG A 161 8.35 -3.90 15.93
N ILE A 162 8.14 -2.88 15.09
CA ILE A 162 8.79 -1.57 15.28
C ILE A 162 8.29 -0.94 16.60
N ILE A 163 6.99 -1.02 16.90
CA ILE A 163 6.47 -0.45 18.15
C ILE A 163 7.02 -1.20 19.36
N GLN A 164 7.09 -2.53 19.31
CA GLN A 164 7.71 -3.36 20.35
C GLN A 164 9.18 -3.03 20.58
N LYS A 165 9.93 -2.63 19.55
CA LYS A 165 11.34 -2.22 19.69
C LYS A 165 11.50 -0.76 20.13
N PHE A 166 10.69 0.16 19.60
CA PHE A 166 10.85 1.60 19.78
C PHE A 166 9.68 2.23 20.56
N ASN A 167 8.80 2.98 19.91
CA ASN A 167 7.60 3.57 20.52
C ASN A 167 6.51 3.73 19.45
N LEU A 168 5.31 4.17 19.85
CA LEU A 168 4.18 4.29 18.94
C LEU A 168 4.44 5.24 17.77
N CYS A 169 5.00 6.42 18.04
CA CYS A 169 5.27 7.42 17.01
C CYS A 169 6.25 6.90 15.95
N VAL A 170 7.38 6.33 16.40
CA VAL A 170 8.38 5.70 15.52
C VAL A 170 7.76 4.53 14.75
N GLY A 171 6.93 3.72 15.41
CA GLY A 171 6.16 2.64 14.78
C GLY A 171 5.33 3.13 13.59
N ILE A 172 4.53 4.17 13.80
CA ILE A 172 3.65 4.72 12.77
C ILE A 172 4.49 5.30 11.61
N ILE A 173 5.45 6.17 11.91
CA ILE A 173 6.22 6.87 10.87
C ILE A 173 7.06 5.88 10.06
N VAL A 174 7.90 5.07 10.73
CA VAL A 174 8.85 4.19 10.04
C VAL A 174 8.13 3.11 9.25
N SER A 175 7.07 2.49 9.80
CA SER A 175 6.31 1.50 9.03
C SER A 175 5.58 2.11 7.82
N SER A 176 5.17 3.38 7.92
CA SER A 176 4.55 4.11 6.81
C SER A 176 5.55 4.48 5.72
N ILE A 177 6.78 4.86 6.08
CA ILE A 177 7.88 5.09 5.12
C ILE A 177 8.22 3.78 4.41
N ILE A 178 8.41 2.70 5.18
CA ILE A 178 8.70 1.37 4.61
C ILE A 178 7.55 0.92 3.70
N TYR A 179 6.30 1.18 4.05
CA TYR A 179 5.18 0.88 3.17
C TYR A 179 5.23 1.71 1.87
N ALA A 180 5.46 3.02 1.99
CA ALA A 180 5.52 3.92 0.85
C ALA A 180 6.68 3.62 -0.11
N SER A 181 7.79 3.04 0.37
CA SER A 181 8.92 2.68 -0.48
C SER A 181 8.65 1.52 -1.45
N PHE A 182 7.55 0.76 -1.25
CA PHE A 182 7.09 -0.25 -2.20
C PHE A 182 6.25 0.36 -3.34
N TYR A 183 5.97 1.66 -3.28
CA TYR A 183 5.30 2.41 -4.34
C TYR A 183 6.32 3.25 -5.11
N ALA A 184 6.11 3.40 -6.41
CA ALA A 184 6.99 4.18 -7.29
C ALA A 184 6.35 5.51 -7.72
N GLY A 185 7.19 6.47 -8.07
CA GLY A 185 6.81 7.76 -8.66
C GLY A 185 5.76 8.52 -7.85
N SER A 186 4.66 8.88 -8.52
CA SER A 186 3.60 9.73 -7.96
C SER A 186 2.77 9.06 -6.85
N GLY A 187 2.85 7.74 -6.70
CA GLY A 187 2.09 6.98 -5.71
C GLY A 187 2.61 7.12 -4.26
N ILE A 188 3.88 7.53 -4.09
CA ILE A 188 4.60 7.52 -2.81
C ILE A 188 3.88 8.37 -1.74
N ALA A 189 3.45 9.58 -2.10
CA ALA A 189 2.79 10.49 -1.15
C ALA A 189 1.47 9.91 -0.62
N GLY A 190 0.65 9.35 -1.51
CA GLY A 190 -0.60 8.70 -1.15
C GLY A 190 -0.39 7.43 -0.33
N ALA A 191 0.64 6.64 -0.66
CA ALA A 191 1.02 5.44 0.08
C ALA A 191 1.49 5.78 1.50
N PHE A 192 2.30 6.82 1.68
CA PHE A 192 2.74 7.26 3.00
C PHE A 192 1.56 7.69 3.88
N ALA A 193 0.61 8.47 3.33
CA ALA A 193 -0.60 8.86 4.05
C ALA A 193 -1.47 7.65 4.42
N LEU A 194 -1.66 6.71 3.49
CA LEU A 194 -2.38 5.45 3.75
C LEU A 194 -1.65 4.61 4.81
N GLY A 195 -0.31 4.64 4.78
CA GLY A 195 0.62 4.25 5.84
C GLY A 195 0.11 4.60 7.22
N ILE A 196 0.06 5.90 7.47
CA ILE A 196 -0.33 6.51 8.74
C ILE A 196 -1.77 6.17 9.10
N ILE A 197 -2.69 6.34 8.14
CA ILE A 197 -4.12 6.07 8.31
C ILE A 197 -4.33 4.63 8.79
N ASN A 198 -3.78 3.66 8.09
CA ASN A 198 -3.99 2.25 8.42
C ASN A 198 -3.32 1.86 9.74
N CYS A 199 -2.21 2.48 10.14
CA CYS A 199 -1.68 2.26 11.50
C CYS A 199 -2.68 2.72 12.57
N ILE A 200 -3.30 3.88 12.39
CA ILE A 200 -4.28 4.44 13.33
C ILE A 200 -5.54 3.57 13.38
N LEU A 201 -6.08 3.18 12.21
CA LEU A 201 -7.27 2.32 12.13
C LEU A 201 -7.01 0.93 12.74
N TYR A 202 -5.81 0.38 12.52
CA TYR A 202 -5.41 -0.90 13.09
C TYR A 202 -5.41 -0.86 14.62
N ILE A 203 -4.86 0.20 15.23
CA ILE A 203 -4.89 0.40 16.68
C ILE A 203 -6.33 0.55 17.19
N LYS A 204 -7.11 1.39 16.50
CA LYS A 204 -8.46 1.76 16.91
C LYS A 204 -9.40 0.57 16.94
N TYR A 205 -9.43 -0.20 15.86
CA TYR A 205 -10.41 -1.26 15.70
C TYR A 205 -9.88 -2.65 16.11
N ARG A 206 -8.56 -2.82 16.14
CA ARG A 206 -7.88 -4.10 16.39
C ARG A 206 -8.36 -5.23 15.47
N ASN A 207 -8.71 -4.88 14.24
CA ASN A 207 -9.21 -5.82 13.23
C ASN A 207 -8.59 -5.48 11.86
N ILE A 208 -7.80 -6.41 11.33
CA ILE A 208 -7.06 -6.22 10.07
C ILE A 208 -7.98 -6.15 8.85
N LEU A 209 -9.20 -6.70 8.91
CA LEU A 209 -10.14 -6.66 7.79
C LEU A 209 -10.60 -5.23 7.48
N ILE A 210 -10.64 -4.35 8.48
CA ILE A 210 -10.98 -2.93 8.27
C ILE A 210 -9.90 -2.27 7.43
N ASN A 211 -8.64 -2.51 7.76
CA ASN A 211 -7.49 -2.03 7.00
C ASN A 211 -7.47 -2.58 5.56
N ILE A 212 -7.69 -3.89 5.41
CA ILE A 212 -7.75 -4.55 4.10
C ILE A 212 -8.87 -3.92 3.27
N PHE A 213 -10.02 -3.64 3.88
CA PHE A 213 -11.15 -3.02 3.19
C PHE A 213 -10.86 -1.57 2.78
N VAL A 214 -10.20 -0.77 3.64
CA VAL A 214 -9.75 0.58 3.28
C VAL A 214 -8.79 0.53 2.09
N ASN A 215 -7.79 -0.37 2.12
CA ASN A 215 -6.81 -0.51 1.05
C ASN A 215 -7.46 -1.03 -0.26
N PHE A 216 -8.40 -1.98 -0.15
CA PHE A 216 -9.23 -2.45 -1.26
C PHE A 216 -9.98 -1.29 -1.95
N ILE A 217 -10.71 -0.47 -1.19
CA ILE A 217 -11.45 0.69 -1.75
C ILE A 217 -10.49 1.66 -2.42
N ASN A 218 -9.35 1.94 -1.79
CA ASN A 218 -8.35 2.84 -2.36
C ASN A 218 -7.83 2.33 -3.71
N ASN A 219 -7.59 1.02 -3.85
CA ASN A 219 -7.09 0.44 -5.10
C ASN A 219 -8.19 0.34 -6.17
N VAL A 220 -9.45 0.10 -5.79
CA VAL A 220 -10.60 0.20 -6.71
C VAL A 220 -10.67 1.60 -7.32
N ILE A 221 -10.58 2.63 -6.48
CA ILE A 221 -10.66 4.02 -6.95
C ILE A 221 -9.49 4.35 -7.88
N VAL A 222 -8.28 3.88 -7.57
CA VAL A 222 -7.12 4.07 -8.45
C VAL A 222 -7.33 3.38 -9.80
N LEU A 223 -7.79 2.14 -9.84
CA LEU A 223 -8.04 1.46 -11.12
C LEU A 223 -9.16 2.12 -11.93
N ILE A 224 -10.24 2.56 -11.29
CA ILE A 224 -11.29 3.33 -11.96
C ILE A 224 -10.69 4.61 -12.58
N SER A 225 -9.78 5.29 -11.88
CA SER A 225 -9.15 6.52 -12.41
C SER A 225 -8.26 6.29 -13.64
N VAL A 226 -7.74 5.08 -13.83
CA VAL A 226 -6.90 4.69 -14.98
C VAL A 226 -7.74 4.10 -16.12
N LEU A 227 -9.00 3.74 -15.89
CA LEU A 227 -9.88 3.19 -16.93
C LEU A 227 -9.95 4.05 -18.23
N PRO A 228 -10.00 5.41 -18.19
CA PRO A 228 -10.03 6.24 -19.40
C PRO A 228 -8.76 6.19 -20.26
N VAL A 229 -7.70 5.57 -19.75
CA VAL A 229 -6.39 5.40 -20.38
C VAL A 229 -6.25 4.02 -21.05
N VAL A 230 -7.15 3.08 -20.73
CA VAL A 230 -7.16 1.74 -21.34
C VAL A 230 -7.52 1.83 -22.82
N ASN A 231 -6.79 1.08 -23.64
CA ASN A 231 -6.80 1.04 -25.11
C ASN A 231 -6.43 2.36 -25.81
N LYS A 232 -5.90 3.35 -25.07
CA LYS A 232 -5.32 4.55 -25.68
C LYS A 232 -3.85 4.33 -26.04
N ASN A 233 -3.40 5.04 -27.06
CA ASN A 233 -1.98 5.07 -27.41
C ASN A 233 -1.22 5.76 -26.28
N VAL A 234 -0.30 5.01 -25.66
CA VAL A 234 0.50 5.51 -24.54
C VAL A 234 1.40 6.69 -24.95
N ASN A 235 1.78 6.75 -26.22
CA ASN A 235 2.55 7.85 -26.80
C ASN A 235 1.80 9.20 -26.73
N ASP A 236 0.48 9.20 -26.55
CA ASP A 236 -0.32 10.42 -26.44
C ASP A 236 -0.33 10.98 -24.99
N MET A 237 0.28 10.28 -24.04
CA MET A 237 0.25 10.61 -22.60
C MET A 237 1.46 11.44 -22.14
N ILE A 238 2.02 12.24 -23.02
CA ILE A 238 3.18 13.09 -22.75
C ILE A 238 2.76 14.24 -21.83
N ILE A 239 3.53 14.44 -20.75
CA ILE A 239 3.39 15.61 -19.89
C ILE A 239 4.09 16.78 -20.55
N THR A 240 3.34 17.84 -20.78
CA THR A 240 3.86 19.11 -21.30
C THR A 240 4.06 20.12 -20.18
N TYR A 241 4.80 21.19 -20.46
CA TYR A 241 5.02 22.28 -19.52
C TYR A 241 3.71 22.92 -19.02
N SER A 242 2.69 23.04 -19.87
CA SER A 242 1.37 23.58 -19.45
C SER A 242 0.67 22.64 -18.47
N ASN A 243 0.77 21.32 -18.66
CA ASN A 243 0.27 20.34 -17.70
C ASN A 243 0.99 20.47 -16.35
N VAL A 244 2.29 20.76 -16.35
CA VAL A 244 3.09 20.94 -15.14
C VAL A 244 2.63 22.15 -14.34
N ILE A 245 2.38 23.29 -14.98
CA ILE A 245 1.85 24.48 -14.29
C ILE A 245 0.51 24.18 -13.61
N ILE A 246 -0.40 23.52 -14.33
CA ILE A 246 -1.71 23.10 -13.79
C ILE A 246 -1.53 22.10 -12.64
N ASN A 247 -0.59 21.16 -12.78
CA ASN A 247 -0.29 20.16 -11.76
C ASN A 247 0.28 20.78 -10.49
N ILE A 248 1.10 21.84 -10.58
CA ILE A 248 1.59 22.57 -9.40
C ILE A 248 0.41 23.23 -8.70
N PHE A 249 -0.41 24.00 -9.42
CA PHE A 249 -1.52 24.74 -8.81
C PHE A 249 -2.54 23.80 -8.15
N LEU A 250 -3.06 22.81 -8.89
CA LEU A 250 -4.01 21.83 -8.34
C LEU A 250 -3.33 20.93 -7.30
N GLY A 251 -2.08 20.56 -7.54
CA GLY A 251 -1.28 19.74 -6.65
C GLY A 251 -1.15 20.36 -5.26
N SER A 252 -0.81 21.65 -5.19
CA SER A 252 -0.73 22.41 -3.96
C SER A 252 -2.07 22.47 -3.22
N ILE A 253 -3.17 22.76 -3.92
CA ILE A 253 -4.52 22.83 -3.31
C ILE A 253 -4.89 21.49 -2.67
N PHE A 254 -4.79 20.39 -3.42
CA PHE A 254 -5.14 19.06 -2.92
C PHE A 254 -4.19 18.58 -1.82
N CYS A 255 -2.90 18.88 -1.93
CA CYS A 255 -1.90 18.46 -0.94
C CYS A 255 -2.12 19.19 0.39
N ILE A 256 -2.30 20.51 0.37
CA ILE A 256 -2.55 21.32 1.58
C ILE A 256 -3.86 20.88 2.24
N GLY A 257 -4.95 20.75 1.46
CA GLY A 257 -6.23 20.27 1.97
C GLY A 257 -6.15 18.85 2.55
N GLY A 258 -5.45 17.95 1.86
CA GLY A 258 -5.22 16.58 2.32
C GLY A 258 -4.41 16.50 3.62
N ILE A 259 -3.32 17.26 3.73
CA ILE A 259 -2.49 17.33 4.94
C ILE A 259 -3.30 17.90 6.10
N TYR A 260 -4.06 18.97 5.89
CA TYR A 260 -4.93 19.54 6.92
C TYR A 260 -5.94 18.52 7.45
N LEU A 261 -6.61 17.78 6.55
CA LEU A 261 -7.56 16.75 6.95
C LEU A 261 -6.89 15.56 7.63
N LEU A 262 -5.67 15.18 7.22
CA LEU A 262 -4.88 14.14 7.89
C LEU A 262 -4.52 14.54 9.31
N ILE A 263 -4.07 15.78 9.53
CA ILE A 263 -3.78 16.32 10.87
C ILE A 263 -5.06 16.29 11.73
N LYS A 264 -6.20 16.72 11.17
CA LYS A 264 -7.49 16.66 11.86
C LYS A 264 -7.88 15.22 12.24
N PHE A 265 -7.64 14.26 11.36
CA PHE A 265 -7.88 12.84 11.61
C PHE A 265 -6.98 12.28 12.72
N ILE A 266 -5.69 12.63 12.72
CA ILE A 266 -4.75 12.25 13.78
C ILE A 266 -5.21 12.83 15.12
N ASN A 267 -5.53 14.13 15.15
CA ASN A 267 -5.99 14.81 16.37
C ASN A 267 -7.28 14.21 16.93
N LYS A 268 -8.24 13.85 16.05
CA LYS A 268 -9.47 13.17 16.43
C LYS A 268 -9.22 11.81 17.11
N ASN A 269 -8.13 11.12 16.76
CA ASN A 269 -7.77 9.82 17.30
C ASN A 269 -6.66 9.88 18.37
N SER A 270 -6.28 11.07 18.84
CA SER A 270 -5.20 11.29 19.82
C SER A 270 -5.38 10.47 21.11
N ASN A 271 -6.59 10.42 21.68
CA ASN A 271 -6.89 9.64 22.89
C ASN A 271 -6.65 8.13 22.69
N VAL A 272 -6.99 7.61 21.52
CA VAL A 272 -6.75 6.20 21.15
C VAL A 272 -5.24 5.95 21.05
N LEU A 273 -4.48 6.88 20.47
CA LEU A 273 -3.02 6.77 20.36
C LEU A 273 -2.33 6.84 21.73
N ILE A 274 -2.72 7.78 22.60
CA ILE A 274 -2.15 7.95 23.93
C ILE A 274 -2.41 6.70 24.79
N SER A 275 -3.64 6.18 24.77
CA SER A 275 -3.99 4.97 25.52
C SER A 275 -3.21 3.75 25.04
N TYR A 276 -3.02 3.61 23.72
CA TYR A 276 -2.24 2.51 23.16
C TYR A 276 -0.75 2.62 23.44
N ASP A 277 -0.16 3.83 23.40
CA ASP A 277 1.25 4.04 23.75
C ASP A 277 1.55 3.65 25.21
N LYS A 278 0.64 4.00 26.14
CA LYS A 278 0.71 3.56 27.55
C LYS A 278 0.67 2.04 27.66
N TYR A 279 -0.24 1.38 26.94
CA TYR A 279 -0.34 -0.08 26.91
C TYR A 279 0.96 -0.74 26.43
N VAL A 280 1.55 -0.21 25.35
CA VAL A 280 2.81 -0.76 24.81
C VAL A 280 3.96 -0.58 25.78
N LYS A 281 4.11 0.59 26.41
CA LYS A 281 5.15 0.84 27.42
C LYS A 281 5.04 -0.13 28.60
N ALA A 282 3.83 -0.31 29.14
CA ALA A 282 3.60 -1.25 30.23
C ALA A 282 3.96 -2.70 29.87
N HIS A 283 3.63 -3.15 28.65
CA HIS A 283 4.00 -4.50 28.18
C HIS A 283 5.52 -4.69 28.00
N LYS A 284 6.26 -3.63 27.64
CA LYS A 284 7.72 -3.70 27.54
C LYS A 284 8.37 -3.86 28.90
N GLU A 285 7.91 -3.09 29.88
CA GLU A 285 8.45 -3.15 31.26
C GLU A 285 8.23 -4.52 31.90
N LEU A 286 7.12 -5.19 31.59
CA LEU A 286 6.86 -6.56 32.05
C LEU A 286 7.80 -7.59 31.40
N ASN A 287 8.06 -7.47 30.09
CA ASN A 287 8.94 -8.40 29.36
C ASN A 287 10.44 -8.20 29.62
N ILE A 288 10.85 -7.06 30.18
CA ILE A 288 12.25 -6.81 30.61
C ILE A 288 12.51 -7.44 31.99
N LYS A 289 11.45 -7.67 32.78
CA LYS A 289 11.52 -8.23 34.15
C LYS A 289 11.41 -9.77 34.20
N THR A 290 11.30 -10.43 33.05
CA THR A 290 11.22 -11.89 32.88
C THR A 290 12.37 -12.38 32.02
#